data_AF-A0A7C5BMP1-F1
#
_entry.id   AF-A0A7C5BMP1-F1
#
_cell.length_a   1.000
_cell.length_b   1.000
_cell.length_c   1.000
_cell.angle_alpha   90.00
_cell.angle_beta   90.00
_cell.angle_gamma   90.00
#
_symmetry.space_group_name_H-M   'P 1'
#
loop_
_entity.id
_entity.type
_entity.pdbx_description
1 polymer ?
#
loop_
_entity_poly.entity_id
_entity_poly.type
_entity_poly.pdbx_seq_one_letter_code
_entity_poly.pdbx_strand_id
1 'polypeptide(L)'
;HYTCGGLITDIHGHTNIPGLYAIGETAHTGLHGANRMASNSLLECLVFAHSAARHIKKQLPFTKQSSPIPAWDASRVHPAKEAIAISHNWDELRRFMWDYVGIVRSNERLHKARQRLMLLQQEISDYYSQHHISSDLLELRNLADVAELIINSALQRKESRGLHYTLDYPETDTSQTPKDTIIKGKS
;
A
#
# COMPACT_ATOMS: atom_id res chain seq x y z
N HIS A 1 -4.36 11.80 -6.47
CA HIS A 1 -3.55 12.83 -5.78
C HIS A 1 -3.33 12.50 -4.31
N TYR A 2 -4.30 11.88 -3.62
CA TYR A 2 -4.16 11.46 -2.23
C TYR A 2 -4.68 10.03 -2.06
N THR A 3 -4.08 9.27 -1.14
CA THR A 3 -4.45 7.89 -0.81
C THR A 3 -5.33 7.88 0.44
N CYS A 4 -6.59 7.48 0.32
CA CYS A 4 -7.50 7.36 1.49
C CYS A 4 -7.37 6.01 2.21
N GLY A 5 -6.79 5.01 1.55
CA GLY A 5 -6.41 3.74 2.17
C GLY A 5 -5.09 3.85 2.94
N GLY A 6 -4.69 2.77 3.58
CA GLY A 6 -3.44 2.74 4.37
C GLY A 6 -3.46 1.62 5.39
N LEU A 7 -2.47 1.62 6.27
CA LEU A 7 -2.38 0.72 7.42
C LEU A 7 -3.46 1.08 8.43
N ILE A 8 -4.26 0.10 8.85
CA ILE A 8 -5.29 0.31 9.88
C ILE A 8 -4.60 0.66 11.20
N THR A 9 -4.99 1.77 11.79
CA THR A 9 -4.48 2.23 13.08
C THR A 9 -5.58 2.64 14.03
N ASP A 10 -5.31 2.58 15.33
CA ASP A 10 -6.14 3.21 16.34
C ASP A 10 -5.92 4.75 16.40
N ILE A 11 -6.57 5.41 17.36
CA ILE A 11 -6.46 6.86 17.60
C ILE A 11 -5.06 7.33 18.06
N HIS A 12 -4.16 6.40 18.32
CA HIS A 12 -2.76 6.64 18.66
C HIS A 12 -1.82 6.38 17.49
N GLY A 13 -2.36 6.03 16.31
CA GLY A 13 -1.54 5.62 15.17
C GLY A 13 -0.92 4.25 15.35
N HIS A 14 -1.33 3.47 16.35
CA HIS A 14 -0.78 2.14 16.60
C HIS A 14 -1.47 1.10 15.72
N THR A 15 -0.67 0.24 15.10
CA THR A 15 -1.17 -0.84 14.24
C THR A 15 -1.51 -2.09 15.05
N ASN A 16 -1.96 -3.17 14.39
CA ASN A 16 -2.11 -4.47 15.03
C ASN A 16 -0.77 -5.19 15.27
N ILE A 17 0.36 -4.65 14.80
CA ILE A 17 1.71 -5.18 15.08
C ILE A 17 2.28 -4.42 16.28
N PRO A 18 2.60 -5.10 17.39
CA PRO A 18 3.10 -4.44 18.59
C PRO A 18 4.36 -3.61 18.33
N GLY A 19 4.32 -2.33 18.70
CA GLY A 19 5.44 -1.40 18.54
C GLY A 19 5.55 -0.77 17.15
N LEU A 20 4.68 -1.13 16.20
CA LEU A 20 4.60 -0.50 14.89
C LEU A 20 3.49 0.54 14.86
N TYR A 21 3.84 1.75 14.44
CA TYR A 21 2.93 2.88 14.28
C TYR A 21 2.92 3.34 12.82
N ALA A 22 1.77 3.82 12.37
CA ALA A 22 1.60 4.49 11.10
C ALA A 22 0.79 5.78 11.31
N ILE A 23 1.19 6.87 10.66
CA ILE A 23 0.51 8.17 10.75
C ILE A 23 0.53 8.85 9.37
N GLY A 24 -0.34 9.84 9.19
CA GLY A 24 -0.45 10.56 7.92
C GLY A 24 -1.00 9.70 6.79
N GLU A 25 -0.59 9.98 5.55
CA GLU A 25 -1.14 9.32 4.35
C GLU A 25 -0.86 7.81 4.26
N THR A 26 0.10 7.29 5.03
CA THR A 26 0.36 5.84 5.12
C THR A 26 -0.67 5.14 6.01
N ALA A 27 -1.40 5.86 6.86
CA ALA A 27 -2.38 5.30 7.79
C ALA A 27 -3.81 5.44 7.26
N HIS A 28 -4.62 4.44 7.58
CA HIS A 28 -6.07 4.52 7.50
C HIS A 28 -6.63 4.73 8.91
N THR A 29 -6.79 6.00 9.27
CA THR A 29 -7.30 6.46 10.57
C THR A 29 -8.82 6.44 10.65
N GLY A 30 -9.50 6.24 9.51
CA GLY A 30 -10.95 6.38 9.36
C GLY A 30 -11.43 7.82 9.08
N LEU A 31 -10.57 8.84 9.16
CA LEU A 31 -10.97 10.24 9.02
C LEU A 31 -11.52 10.60 7.62
N HIS A 32 -10.95 10.00 6.57
CA HIS A 32 -11.26 10.38 5.17
C HIS A 32 -12.31 9.49 4.50
N GLY A 33 -12.64 8.33 5.10
CA GLY A 33 -13.55 7.35 4.50
C GLY A 33 -13.23 7.06 3.03
N ALA A 34 -14.24 7.12 2.16
CA ALA A 34 -14.11 6.86 0.72
C ALA A 34 -13.76 8.11 -0.13
N ASN A 35 -13.71 9.31 0.47
CA ASN A 35 -13.33 10.54 -0.22
C ASN A 35 -12.84 11.59 0.78
N ARG A 36 -11.56 11.92 0.69
CA ARG A 36 -10.96 12.98 1.52
C ARG A 36 -11.58 14.35 1.22
N MET A 37 -11.95 15.09 2.27
CA MET A 37 -12.20 16.53 2.20
C MET A 37 -10.88 17.32 2.16
N ALA A 38 -10.82 18.36 1.32
CA ALA A 38 -9.62 19.18 1.16
C ALA A 38 -9.12 19.78 2.50
N SER A 39 -7.81 20.02 2.58
CA SER A 39 -7.11 20.68 3.70
C SER A 39 -7.00 19.94 5.04
N ASN A 40 -7.59 18.75 5.21
CA ASN A 40 -7.51 18.03 6.49
C ASN A 40 -6.24 17.20 6.70
N SER A 41 -5.49 16.85 5.65
CA SER A 41 -4.35 15.92 5.75
C SER A 41 -3.19 16.45 6.60
N LEU A 42 -2.87 17.75 6.53
CA LEU A 42 -1.78 18.31 7.35
C LEU A 42 -2.13 18.33 8.84
N LEU A 43 -3.38 18.68 9.15
CA LEU A 43 -3.87 18.68 10.53
C LEU A 43 -3.91 17.26 11.10
N GLU A 44 -4.37 16.29 10.31
CA GLU A 44 -4.31 14.87 10.67
C GLU A 44 -2.89 14.44 11.02
N CYS A 45 -1.91 14.73 10.15
CA CYS A 45 -0.51 14.40 10.40
C CYS A 45 -0.01 14.96 11.75
N LEU A 46 -0.30 16.22 12.05
CA LEU A 46 0.14 16.86 13.30
C LEU A 46 -0.53 16.25 14.54
N VAL A 47 -1.84 16.04 14.48
CA VAL A 47 -2.62 15.49 15.60
C VAL A 47 -2.19 14.05 15.88
N PHE A 48 -2.06 13.21 14.85
CA PHE A 48 -1.63 11.82 15.02
C PHE A 48 -0.15 11.71 15.43
N ALA A 49 0.73 12.57 14.92
CA ALA A 49 2.12 12.62 15.39
C ALA A 49 2.20 12.93 16.91
N HIS A 50 1.42 13.89 17.39
CA HIS A 50 1.35 14.21 18.81
C HIS A 50 0.76 13.06 19.64
N SER A 51 -0.32 12.43 19.16
CA SER A 51 -0.96 11.28 19.81
C SER A 51 0.00 10.08 19.92
N ALA A 52 0.63 9.71 18.80
CA ALA A 52 1.61 8.63 18.73
C ALA A 52 2.80 8.88 19.66
N ALA A 53 3.38 10.09 19.64
CA ALA A 53 4.50 10.44 20.50
C ALA A 53 4.16 10.33 22.00
N ARG A 54 2.95 10.77 22.41
CA ARG A 54 2.48 10.61 23.79
C ARG A 54 2.27 9.15 24.17
N HIS A 55 1.72 8.36 23.26
CA HIS A 55 1.48 6.94 23.48
C HIS A 55 2.81 6.17 23.62
N ILE A 56 3.77 6.41 22.73
CA ILE A 56 5.12 5.82 22.78
C ILE A 56 5.83 6.17 24.09
N LYS A 57 5.77 7.43 24.53
CA LYS A 57 6.40 7.87 25.79
C LYS A 57 5.88 7.12 27.01
N LYS A 58 4.59 6.75 27.04
CA LYS A 58 3.99 5.97 28.14
C LYS A 58 4.49 4.52 28.20
N GLN A 59 5.10 4.02 27.12
CA GLN A 59 5.64 2.66 27.04
C GLN A 59 7.12 2.60 27.43
N LEU A 60 7.74 3.72 27.80
CA LEU A 60 9.14 3.77 28.22
C LEU A 60 9.30 3.36 29.70
N PRO A 61 10.42 2.69 30.06
CA PRO A 61 11.43 2.15 29.14
C PRO A 61 10.89 0.93 28.39
N PHE A 62 11.30 0.74 27.14
CA PHE A 62 10.95 -0.49 26.41
C PHE A 62 11.59 -1.70 27.10
N THR A 63 10.77 -2.56 27.70
CA THR A 63 11.24 -3.69 28.51
C THR A 63 11.57 -4.93 27.69
N LYS A 64 11.17 -4.97 26.41
CA LYS A 64 11.39 -6.11 25.53
C LYS A 64 12.76 -6.01 24.86
N GLN A 65 13.65 -6.93 25.21
CA GLN A 65 14.95 -7.06 24.58
C GLN A 65 14.77 -7.50 23.12
N SER A 66 15.34 -6.77 22.16
CA SER A 66 15.32 -7.17 20.76
C SER A 66 16.27 -8.35 20.56
N SER A 67 15.82 -9.39 19.87
CA SER A 67 16.74 -10.39 19.31
C SER A 67 17.74 -9.69 18.39
N PRO A 68 19.02 -10.10 18.38
CA PRO A 68 19.98 -9.53 17.46
C PRO A 68 19.52 -9.77 16.01
N ILE A 69 19.55 -8.71 15.20
CA ILE A 69 19.24 -8.79 13.77
C ILE A 69 20.51 -9.28 13.07
N PRO A 70 20.45 -10.37 12.28
CA PRO A 70 21.62 -10.84 11.54
C PRO A 70 22.09 -9.78 10.54
N ALA A 71 23.40 -9.74 10.28
CA ALA A 71 23.93 -8.89 9.23
C ALA A 71 23.36 -9.31 7.88
N TRP A 72 23.19 -8.34 6.98
CA TRP A 72 22.76 -8.61 5.61
C TRP A 72 23.80 -9.45 4.87
N ASP A 73 23.37 -10.60 4.33
CA ASP A 73 24.21 -11.47 3.51
C ASP A 73 23.95 -11.25 2.02
N ALA A 74 24.89 -10.61 1.35
CA ALA A 74 24.87 -10.37 -0.10
C ALA A 74 25.74 -11.35 -0.89
N SER A 75 26.25 -12.43 -0.28
CA SER A 75 27.23 -13.33 -0.90
C SER A 75 26.70 -14.10 -2.12
N ARG A 76 25.37 -14.23 -2.23
CA ARG A 76 24.68 -14.97 -3.31
C ARG A 76 24.13 -14.08 -4.43
N VAL A 77 24.37 -12.77 -4.38
CA VAL A 77 23.87 -11.83 -5.40
C VAL A 77 25.03 -11.17 -6.15
N HIS A 78 24.76 -10.73 -7.38
CA HIS A 78 25.76 -10.11 -8.25
C HIS A 78 25.43 -8.64 -8.53
N PRO A 79 26.40 -7.79 -8.86
CA PRO A 79 26.10 -6.43 -9.31
C PRO A 79 25.24 -6.48 -10.57
N ALA A 80 24.18 -5.66 -10.60
CA ALA A 80 23.38 -5.49 -11.81
C ALA A 80 24.27 -4.94 -12.94
N LYS A 81 24.27 -5.62 -14.09
CA LYS A 81 24.97 -5.12 -15.28
C LYS A 81 24.20 -3.98 -15.94
N GLU A 82 22.87 -3.98 -15.84
CA GLU A 82 22.00 -2.99 -16.46
C GLU A 82 20.80 -2.69 -15.54
N ALA A 83 20.57 -1.40 -15.27
CA ALA A 83 19.40 -0.90 -14.53
C ALA A 83 18.15 -0.72 -15.41
N ILE A 84 18.27 -0.97 -16.72
CA ILE A 84 17.21 -0.75 -17.72
C ILE A 84 15.95 -1.54 -17.37
N ALA A 85 16.09 -2.77 -16.88
CA ALA A 85 14.97 -3.61 -16.46
C ALA A 85 14.13 -2.95 -15.36
N ILE A 86 14.77 -2.28 -14.38
CA ILE A 86 14.06 -1.61 -13.29
C ILE A 86 13.24 -0.44 -13.85
N SER A 87 13.86 0.42 -14.67
CA SER A 87 13.15 1.56 -15.28
C SER A 87 12.00 1.11 -16.19
N HIS A 88 12.18 0.02 -16.94
CA HIS A 88 11.16 -0.53 -17.82
C HIS A 88 9.94 -1.01 -17.03
N ASN A 89 10.17 -1.78 -15.96
CA ASN A 89 9.11 -2.32 -15.12
C ASN A 89 8.40 -1.19 -14.36
N TRP A 90 9.13 -0.14 -13.98
CA TRP A 90 8.53 1.08 -13.41
C TRP A 90 7.53 1.74 -14.38
N ASP A 91 7.95 1.94 -15.63
CA ASP A 91 7.11 2.54 -16.66
C ASP A 91 5.91 1.64 -17.02
N GLU A 92 6.11 0.32 -17.10
CA GLU A 92 5.03 -0.63 -17.33
C GLU A 92 3.99 -0.58 -16.21
N LEU A 93 4.42 -0.68 -14.95
CA LEU A 93 3.55 -0.62 -13.78
C LEU A 93 2.71 0.66 -13.78
N ARG A 94 3.38 1.81 -13.99
CA ARG A 94 2.71 3.11 -14.04
C ARG A 94 1.67 3.18 -15.16
N ARG A 95 2.01 2.70 -16.35
CA ARG A 95 1.10 2.73 -17.52
C ARG A 95 -0.16 1.91 -17.29
N PHE A 96 -0.04 0.65 -16.89
CA PHE A 96 -1.27 -0.17 -16.74
C PHE A 96 -2.09 0.24 -15.51
N MET A 97 -1.47 0.73 -14.43
CA MET A 97 -2.21 1.26 -13.28
C MET A 97 -3.04 2.49 -13.69
N TRP A 98 -2.48 3.35 -14.55
CA TRP A 98 -3.21 4.47 -15.13
C TRP A 98 -4.36 4.02 -16.03
N ASP A 99 -4.09 3.14 -16.99
CA ASP A 99 -5.06 2.72 -18.02
C ASP A 99 -6.20 1.87 -17.46
N TYR A 100 -5.91 1.01 -16.47
CA TYR A 100 -6.86 -0.01 -16.01
C TYR A 100 -7.40 0.23 -14.60
N VAL A 101 -6.69 0.97 -13.75
CA VAL A 101 -6.99 1.16 -12.33
C VAL A 101 -7.27 2.64 -11.98
N GLY A 102 -7.41 3.48 -13.00
CA GLY A 102 -7.71 4.91 -12.90
C GLY A 102 -9.09 5.23 -12.28
N ILE A 103 -9.62 6.41 -12.63
CA ILE A 103 -10.86 6.95 -12.00
C ILE A 103 -12.07 6.05 -12.29
N VAL A 104 -12.26 5.69 -13.55
CA VAL A 104 -13.35 4.82 -13.99
C VAL A 104 -12.80 3.42 -14.19
N ARG A 105 -13.36 2.44 -13.47
CA ARG A 105 -12.88 1.04 -13.47
C ARG A 105 -13.90 0.09 -14.09
N SER A 106 -13.45 -1.11 -14.44
CA SER A 106 -14.31 -2.25 -14.73
C SER A 106 -13.61 -3.54 -14.33
N ASN A 107 -14.37 -4.58 -14.02
CA ASN A 107 -13.87 -5.90 -13.63
C ASN A 107 -12.93 -6.47 -14.70
N GLU A 108 -13.28 -6.31 -15.97
CA GLU A 108 -12.44 -6.73 -17.10
C GLU A 108 -11.05 -6.07 -17.05
N ARG A 109 -10.99 -4.74 -16.88
CA ARG A 109 -9.73 -3.99 -16.82
C ARG A 109 -8.94 -4.33 -15.56
N LEU A 110 -9.60 -4.46 -14.42
CA LEU A 110 -8.96 -4.86 -13.16
C LEU A 110 -8.36 -6.27 -13.25
N HIS A 111 -9.02 -7.22 -13.90
CA HIS A 111 -8.47 -8.55 -14.14
C HIS A 111 -7.27 -8.52 -15.09
N LYS A 112 -7.31 -7.72 -16.16
CA LYS A 112 -6.14 -7.51 -17.04
C LYS A 112 -4.96 -6.90 -16.28
N ALA A 113 -5.21 -5.89 -15.45
CA ALA A 113 -4.18 -5.28 -14.59
C ALA A 113 -3.56 -6.31 -13.65
N ARG A 114 -4.39 -7.14 -13.00
CA ARG A 114 -3.91 -8.21 -12.11
C ARG A 114 -3.02 -9.22 -12.84
N GLN A 115 -3.39 -9.63 -14.05
CA GLN A 115 -2.58 -10.55 -14.86
C GLN A 115 -1.21 -9.97 -15.20
N ARG A 116 -1.14 -8.71 -15.63
CA ARG A 116 0.14 -8.03 -15.89
C ARG A 116 0.98 -7.87 -14.63
N LEU A 117 0.34 -7.47 -13.52
CA LEU A 117 1.02 -7.31 -12.25
C LEU A 117 1.65 -8.61 -11.75
N MET A 118 1.00 -9.76 -11.91
CA MET A 118 1.58 -11.05 -11.53
C MET A 118 2.88 -11.35 -12.29
N LEU A 119 2.92 -11.09 -13.60
CA LEU A 119 4.13 -11.27 -14.41
C LEU A 119 5.23 -10.32 -13.95
N LEU A 120 4.90 -9.04 -13.77
CA LEU A 120 5.84 -8.01 -13.32
C LEU A 120 6.39 -8.29 -11.91
N GLN A 121 5.55 -8.79 -10.99
CA GLN A 121 5.99 -9.22 -9.65
C GLN A 121 6.96 -10.41 -9.73
N GLN A 122 6.72 -11.36 -10.64
CA GLN A 122 7.64 -12.49 -10.86
C GLN A 122 9.00 -11.99 -11.34
N GLU A 123 9.03 -11.10 -12.35
CA GLU A 123 10.27 -10.51 -12.87
C GLU A 123 11.04 -9.72 -11.79
N ILE A 124 10.33 -8.93 -10.97
CA ILE A 124 10.94 -8.20 -9.84
C ILE A 124 11.55 -9.19 -8.84
N SER A 125 10.82 -10.27 -8.51
CA SER A 125 11.29 -11.29 -7.58
C SER A 125 12.55 -11.99 -8.08
N ASP A 126 12.55 -12.37 -9.36
CA ASP A 126 13.70 -13.01 -10.00
C ASP A 126 14.91 -12.07 -10.00
N TYR A 127 14.71 -10.81 -10.38
CA TYR A 127 15.76 -9.79 -10.35
C TYR A 127 16.30 -9.55 -8.93
N TYR A 128 15.43 -9.43 -7.94
CA TYR A 128 15.77 -9.24 -6.53
C TYR A 128 16.57 -10.41 -5.96
N SER A 129 16.28 -11.64 -6.37
CA SER A 129 16.98 -12.83 -5.90
C SER A 129 18.41 -12.96 -6.46
N GLN A 130 18.70 -12.30 -7.59
CA GLN A 130 19.96 -12.46 -8.33
C GLN A 130 20.90 -11.26 -8.18
N HIS A 131 20.39 -10.08 -7.84
CA HIS A 131 21.14 -8.83 -7.89
C HIS A 131 21.25 -8.11 -6.55
N HIS A 132 22.26 -7.26 -6.43
CA HIS A 132 22.38 -6.36 -5.28
C HIS A 132 21.17 -5.44 -5.18
N ILE A 133 20.72 -5.22 -3.95
CA ILE A 133 19.60 -4.33 -3.67
C ILE A 133 19.99 -2.88 -3.98
N SER A 134 19.11 -2.18 -4.69
CA SER A 134 19.14 -0.74 -4.89
C SER A 134 17.85 -0.10 -4.37
N SER A 135 17.86 1.22 -4.14
CA SER A 135 16.65 1.96 -3.75
C SER A 135 15.54 1.77 -4.79
N ASP A 136 15.87 1.96 -6.07
CA ASP A 136 14.91 1.85 -7.17
C ASP A 136 14.25 0.48 -7.25
N LEU A 137 15.00 -0.60 -6.97
CA LEU A 137 14.45 -1.96 -6.93
C LEU A 137 13.48 -2.14 -5.77
N LEU A 138 13.81 -1.64 -4.57
CA LEU A 138 12.91 -1.72 -3.42
C LEU A 138 11.65 -0.88 -3.63
N GLU A 139 11.80 0.31 -4.22
CA GLU A 139 10.67 1.18 -4.56
C GLU A 139 9.75 0.50 -5.58
N LEU A 140 10.30 -0.07 -6.65
CA LEU A 140 9.53 -0.81 -7.65
C LEU A 140 8.77 -1.98 -7.02
N ARG A 141 9.43 -2.75 -6.14
CA ARG A 141 8.78 -3.85 -5.41
C ARG A 141 7.64 -3.35 -4.53
N ASN A 142 7.85 -2.29 -3.76
CA ASN A 142 6.82 -1.70 -2.90
C ASN A 142 5.64 -1.18 -3.72
N LEU A 143 5.89 -0.57 -4.88
CA LEU A 143 4.83 -0.11 -5.77
C LEU A 143 4.02 -1.26 -6.35
N ALA A 144 4.66 -2.37 -6.71
CA ALA A 144 3.98 -3.57 -7.20
C ALA A 144 3.07 -4.17 -6.10
N ASP A 145 3.54 -4.23 -4.85
CA ASP A 145 2.73 -4.68 -3.71
C ASP A 145 1.54 -3.74 -3.44
N VAL A 146 1.75 -2.42 -3.47
CA VAL A 146 0.66 -1.44 -3.31
C VAL A 146 -0.34 -1.53 -4.46
N ALA A 147 0.13 -1.72 -5.70
CA ALA A 147 -0.74 -1.92 -6.87
C ALA A 147 -1.63 -3.16 -6.69
N GLU A 148 -1.07 -4.26 -6.17
CA GLU A 148 -1.82 -5.48 -5.90
C GLU A 148 -2.94 -5.22 -4.88
N LEU A 149 -2.62 -4.52 -3.79
CA LEU A 149 -3.60 -4.15 -2.76
C LEU A 149 -4.74 -3.28 -3.34
N ILE A 150 -4.42 -2.31 -4.19
CA ILE A 150 -5.42 -1.45 -4.85
C ILE A 150 -6.32 -2.27 -5.77
N ILE A 151 -5.73 -3.12 -6.63
CA ILE A 151 -6.48 -3.95 -7.59
C ILE A 151 -7.40 -4.92 -6.84
N ASN A 152 -6.89 -5.60 -5.81
CA ASN A 152 -7.67 -6.53 -5.01
C ASN A 152 -8.79 -5.82 -4.24
N SER A 153 -8.52 -4.63 -3.68
CA SER A 153 -9.54 -3.82 -3.01
C SER A 153 -10.65 -3.39 -3.97
N ALA A 154 -10.28 -2.95 -5.18
CA ALA A 154 -11.23 -2.55 -6.20
C ALA A 154 -12.09 -3.71 -6.70
N LEU A 155 -11.51 -4.91 -6.89
CA LEU A 155 -12.24 -6.12 -7.30
C LEU A 155 -13.21 -6.63 -6.23
N GLN A 156 -12.89 -6.46 -4.95
CA GLN A 156 -13.77 -6.88 -3.84
C GLN A 156 -14.98 -5.96 -3.67
N ARG A 157 -14.87 -4.68 -4.03
CA ARG A 157 -15.93 -3.68 -3.83
C ARG A 157 -16.90 -3.63 -5.00
N LYS A 158 -18.05 -4.28 -4.82
CA LYS A 158 -19.14 -4.42 -5.81
C LYS A 158 -20.19 -3.30 -5.71
N GLU A 159 -19.71 -2.07 -5.63
CA GLU A 159 -20.53 -0.85 -5.63
C GLU A 159 -19.66 0.31 -6.12
N SER A 160 -20.27 1.47 -6.40
CA SER A 160 -19.56 2.73 -6.59
C SER A 160 -19.81 3.67 -5.42
N ARG A 161 -18.74 4.13 -4.77
CA ARG A 161 -18.79 4.98 -3.57
C ARG A 161 -17.55 5.87 -3.48
N GLY A 162 -17.76 7.17 -3.31
CA GLY A 162 -16.67 8.14 -3.16
C GLY A 162 -15.74 8.13 -4.38
N LEU A 163 -14.44 7.91 -4.15
CA LEU A 163 -13.41 7.84 -5.20
C LEU A 163 -13.31 6.47 -5.88
N HIS A 164 -14.14 5.50 -5.49
CA HIS A 164 -14.24 4.21 -6.17
C HIS A 164 -15.46 4.19 -7.07
N TYR A 165 -15.21 4.21 -8.38
CA TYR A 165 -16.25 4.14 -9.40
C TYR A 165 -15.97 2.99 -10.36
N THR A 166 -16.93 2.07 -10.50
CA THR A 166 -16.85 0.90 -11.36
C THR A 166 -18.09 0.78 -12.24
N LEU A 167 -17.89 0.51 -13.53
CA LEU A 167 -18.97 0.39 -14.51
C LEU A 167 -19.86 -0.83 -14.28
N ASP A 168 -19.30 -1.90 -13.70
CA ASP A 168 -20.04 -3.13 -13.42
C ASP A 168 -21.03 -2.99 -12.26
N TYR A 169 -20.80 -2.01 -11.37
CA TYR A 169 -21.63 -1.71 -10.21
C TYR A 169 -21.71 -0.17 -10.04
N PRO A 170 -22.46 0.54 -10.91
CA PRO A 170 -22.41 1.99 -11.00
C PRO A 170 -23.09 2.69 -9.82
N GLU A 171 -23.98 1.99 -9.11
CA GLU A 171 -24.73 2.53 -7.98
C GLU A 171 -24.02 2.28 -6.65
N THR A 172 -24.30 3.15 -5.69
CA THR A 172 -23.91 2.95 -4.28
C THR A 172 -24.82 1.91 -3.64
N ASP A 173 -24.26 0.91 -2.96
CA ASP A 173 -25.05 -0.09 -2.23
C ASP A 173 -25.55 0.51 -0.91
N THR A 174 -26.87 0.59 -0.76
CA THR A 174 -27.54 1.12 0.44
C THR A 174 -28.22 0.02 1.26
N SER A 175 -28.09 -1.25 0.86
CA SER A 175 -28.72 -2.39 1.53
C SER A 175 -28.09 -2.71 2.89
N GLN A 176 -26.83 -2.32 3.11
CA GLN A 176 -26.07 -2.57 4.32
C GLN A 176 -25.28 -1.33 4.75
N THR A 177 -24.89 -1.30 6.02
CA THR A 177 -23.96 -0.30 6.52
C THR A 177 -22.61 -0.42 5.78
N PRO A 178 -22.05 0.67 5.25
CA PRO A 178 -20.78 0.62 4.54
C PRO A 178 -19.64 0.18 5.47
N LYS A 179 -18.71 -0.59 4.90
CA LYS A 179 -17.55 -1.13 5.61
C LYS A 179 -16.27 -0.94 4.78
N ASP A 180 -15.16 -0.80 5.49
CA ASP A 180 -13.85 -0.75 4.87
C ASP A 180 -13.47 -2.12 4.28
N THR A 181 -12.72 -2.11 3.17
CA THR A 181 -12.12 -3.34 2.66
C THR A 181 -10.84 -3.59 3.44
N ILE A 182 -10.79 -4.70 4.17
CA ILE A 182 -9.60 -5.12 4.91
C ILE A 182 -8.91 -6.23 4.14
N ILE A 183 -7.70 -5.95 3.64
CA ILE A 183 -6.83 -6.95 3.01
C ILE A 183 -5.81 -7.40 4.06
N LYS A 184 -5.78 -8.69 4.36
CA LYS A 184 -4.77 -9.27 5.25
C LYS A 184 -3.45 -9.40 4.48
N GLY A 185 -2.33 -9.17 5.17
CA GLY A 185 -1.00 -9.38 4.60
C GLY A 185 -0.78 -10.83 4.18
N LYS A 186 0.11 -11.05 3.20
CA LYS A 186 0.57 -12.38 2.79
C LYS A 186 1.23 -13.05 4.01
N SER A 187 0.72 -14.21 4.39
CA SER A 187 1.28 -15.04 5.48
C SER A 187 2.52 -15.78 5.01
#